data_AF-A0A969CI01-F1
#
_entry.id   AF-A0A969CI01-F1
#
_cell.length_a   1.000
_cell.length_b   1.000
_cell.length_c   1.000
_cell.angle_alpha   90.00
_cell.angle_beta   90.00
_cell.angle_gamma   90.00
#
_symmetry.space_group_name_H-M   'P 1'
#
loop_
_entity.id
_entity.type
_entity.pdbx_description
1 polymer ?
#
loop_
_entity_poly.entity_id
_entity_poly.type
_entity_poly.pdbx_seq_one_letter_code
_entity_poly.pdbx_strand_id
1 'polypeptide(L)'
;MYATKESDNANAIAKIGDTHLLVTPDGKPLPHKDSESPVFHILPQLYNPYEDISLSNITLVCAEVVPQDSTQSISVLPEDVVVRQPYPNANYYVAGTTDRKMGWDIPVDVDAPPKWLDFRWEVQMPPDSPAAQETLTISHRFILEFNLTQQGHVFSMDQSDTFYDKNARAISFVAVDDIDESFTKGDKSFRSYRMDCPYGLTFYQTLRLNSCAWSDLICMSEEGVTLLRDIEPAKSFQTHVPLHRENACIEVPADVLYQAICNTRVEVDFEIGEYDRSPGLQRLCHWWNENAPVLGTRRAAFITLWCRVEDDDWYWSGWDECPEWGMENIQKYGLRNRCARWGDFVILEFFQRQVSQQEVAQGVSTEIVGVDGKGYTDTGFAREDVDEAYHAHYSLRDFPKRFPFAWERLLSAL
;
A
#
# COMPACT_ATOMS: atom_id res chain seq x y z
N MET A 1 -21.33 -6.51 29.05
CA MET A 1 -21.05 -7.80 29.70
C MET A 1 -20.49 -8.70 28.62
N TYR A 2 -19.17 -8.69 28.48
CA TYR A 2 -18.44 -9.37 27.41
C TYR A 2 -18.38 -10.87 27.74
N ALA A 3 -18.92 -11.70 26.86
CA ALA A 3 -18.65 -13.13 26.85
C ALA A 3 -17.45 -13.34 25.92
N THR A 4 -16.26 -13.32 26.51
CA THR A 4 -15.03 -13.79 25.90
C THR A 4 -15.10 -15.31 25.76
N LYS A 5 -14.96 -15.81 24.53
CA LYS A 5 -14.45 -17.14 24.28
C LYS A 5 -13.28 -17.00 23.31
N GLU A 6 -12.10 -17.13 23.92
CA GLU A 6 -10.77 -17.36 23.34
C GLU A 6 -10.51 -16.68 22.00
N SER A 7 -9.98 -15.46 22.11
CA SER A 7 -9.11 -14.87 21.11
C SER A 7 -7.89 -15.79 20.92
N ASP A 8 -7.87 -16.55 19.84
CA ASP A 8 -6.60 -16.84 19.20
C ASP A 8 -6.12 -15.51 18.63
N ASN A 9 -5.29 -14.84 19.45
CA ASN A 9 -4.55 -13.66 19.06
C ASN A 9 -3.84 -13.97 17.75
N ALA A 10 -4.33 -13.40 16.65
CA ALA A 10 -3.54 -13.19 15.44
C ALA A 10 -2.46 -12.14 15.75
N ASN A 11 -1.58 -12.44 16.70
CA ASN A 11 -0.30 -11.80 16.73
C ASN A 11 0.49 -12.48 15.62
N ALA A 12 0.94 -11.69 14.65
CA ALA A 12 1.93 -12.14 13.67
C ALA A 12 3.15 -12.77 14.38
N ILE A 13 3.39 -12.45 15.66
CA ILE A 13 4.48 -12.93 16.50
C ILE A 13 3.95 -13.74 17.70
N ALA A 14 4.27 -15.03 17.78
CA ALA A 14 3.99 -15.89 18.93
C ALA A 14 5.27 -16.14 19.76
N LYS A 15 5.14 -16.16 21.10
CA LYS A 15 6.25 -16.56 21.98
C LYS A 15 6.31 -18.08 22.09
N ILE A 16 7.37 -18.70 21.57
CA ILE A 16 7.61 -20.13 21.62
C ILE A 16 8.91 -20.36 22.40
N GLY A 17 8.78 -20.83 23.65
CA GLY A 17 9.90 -20.87 24.59
C GLY A 17 10.33 -19.47 25.03
N ASP A 18 11.63 -19.16 24.90
CA ASP A 18 12.19 -17.83 25.19
C ASP A 18 12.23 -16.91 23.95
N THR A 19 11.76 -17.39 22.79
CA THR A 19 11.88 -16.68 21.49
C THR A 19 10.51 -16.19 21.01
N HIS A 20 10.49 -15.05 20.33
CA HIS A 20 9.33 -14.51 19.65
C HIS A 20 9.46 -14.84 18.15
N LEU A 21 8.53 -15.62 17.59
CA LEU A 21 8.59 -16.11 16.21
C LEU A 21 7.40 -15.62 15.41
N LEU A 22 7.63 -15.28 14.14
CA LEU A 22 6.53 -15.07 13.22
C LEU A 22 5.74 -16.38 13.02
N VAL A 23 4.42 -16.29 13.11
CA VAL A 23 3.51 -17.42 12.91
C VAL A 23 2.58 -17.15 11.75
N THR A 24 2.26 -18.21 11.01
CA THR A 24 1.17 -18.21 10.04
C THR A 24 -0.17 -17.94 10.76
N PRO A 25 -1.23 -17.55 10.04
CA PRO A 25 -2.54 -17.31 10.64
C PRO A 25 -3.13 -18.51 11.40
N ASP A 26 -2.69 -19.74 11.11
CA ASP A 26 -3.04 -20.97 11.86
C ASP A 26 -2.13 -21.23 13.09
N GLY A 27 -1.34 -20.23 13.51
CA GLY A 27 -0.50 -20.25 14.70
C GLY A 27 0.75 -21.14 14.59
N LYS A 28 1.04 -21.68 13.40
CA LYS A 28 2.26 -22.45 13.18
C LYS A 28 3.45 -21.51 12.99
N PRO A 29 4.63 -21.82 13.54
CA PRO A 29 5.84 -21.08 13.19
C PRO A 29 5.99 -21.10 11.67
N LEU A 30 6.17 -19.93 11.05
CA LEU A 30 6.66 -19.90 9.69
C LEU A 30 7.99 -20.66 9.69
N PRO A 31 8.15 -21.72 8.89
CA PRO A 31 9.35 -22.54 8.90
C PRO A 31 10.46 -21.81 8.15
N HIS A 32 10.97 -20.72 8.71
CA HIS A 32 12.16 -20.07 8.20
C HIS A 32 13.34 -20.53 9.03
N LYS A 33 14.01 -21.56 8.51
CA LYS A 33 15.39 -21.85 8.88
C LYS A 33 16.18 -20.63 8.44
N ASP A 34 16.67 -19.85 9.41
CA ASP A 34 17.58 -18.74 9.13
C ASP A 34 18.76 -19.28 8.28
N SER A 35 19.30 -18.42 7.42
CA SER A 35 20.32 -18.85 6.47
C SER A 35 21.51 -19.44 7.23
N GLU A 36 21.96 -20.65 6.87
CA GLU A 36 23.12 -21.26 7.53
C GLU A 36 24.40 -20.47 7.29
N SER A 37 24.44 -19.67 6.21
CA SER A 37 25.53 -18.80 5.84
C SER A 37 25.09 -17.33 5.74
N PRO A 38 25.99 -16.36 5.99
CA PRO A 38 25.68 -14.95 5.79
C PRO A 38 25.19 -14.63 4.37
N VAL A 39 24.09 -13.88 4.28
CA VAL A 39 23.49 -13.44 3.01
C VAL A 39 23.23 -11.95 3.03
N PHE A 40 23.35 -11.31 1.87
CA PHE A 40 22.96 -9.93 1.64
C PHE A 40 21.72 -9.91 0.77
N HIS A 41 20.61 -9.51 1.37
CA HIS A 41 19.37 -9.24 0.70
C HIS A 41 19.38 -7.83 0.09
N ILE A 42 19.43 -7.80 -1.24
CA ILE A 42 19.46 -6.60 -2.06
C ILE A 42 18.01 -6.23 -2.40
N LEU A 43 17.57 -5.05 -1.96
CA LEU A 43 16.22 -4.53 -2.19
C LEU A 43 16.34 -3.18 -2.92
N PRO A 44 16.41 -3.16 -4.26
CA PRO A 44 16.42 -1.92 -5.03
C PRO A 44 15.03 -1.28 -5.00
N GLN A 45 14.97 -0.05 -4.49
CA GLN A 45 13.74 0.73 -4.43
C GLN A 45 13.88 2.04 -5.21
N LEU A 46 12.80 2.45 -5.85
CA LEU A 46 12.70 3.70 -6.59
C LEU A 46 11.41 4.42 -6.20
N TYR A 47 11.53 5.66 -5.77
CA TYR A 47 10.39 6.54 -5.55
C TYR A 47 10.18 7.45 -6.76
N ASN A 48 8.96 7.43 -7.30
CA ASN A 48 8.51 8.24 -8.41
C ASN A 48 7.30 9.08 -7.99
N PRO A 49 7.44 10.42 -7.86
CA PRO A 49 6.32 11.31 -7.54
C PRO A 49 5.44 11.65 -8.75
N TYR A 50 5.81 11.25 -9.96
CA TYR A 50 5.11 11.63 -11.18
C TYR A 50 4.04 10.60 -11.55
N GLU A 51 2.79 11.07 -11.69
CA GLU A 51 1.64 10.23 -12.05
C GLU A 51 1.69 9.71 -13.50
N ASP A 52 2.42 10.39 -14.38
CA ASP A 52 2.53 10.09 -15.81
C ASP A 52 3.71 9.15 -16.14
N ILE A 53 4.55 8.82 -15.15
CA ILE A 53 5.58 7.79 -15.27
C ILE A 53 5.03 6.50 -14.67
N SER A 54 4.67 5.56 -15.54
CA SER A 54 4.14 4.26 -15.14
C SER A 54 5.24 3.22 -14.94
N LEU A 55 4.86 2.05 -14.42
CA LEU A 55 5.76 0.89 -14.29
C LEU A 55 6.46 0.53 -15.61
N SER A 56 5.75 0.65 -16.73
CA SER A 56 6.30 0.32 -18.06
C SER A 56 7.40 1.26 -18.53
N ASN A 57 7.55 2.41 -17.87
CA ASN A 57 8.58 3.40 -18.16
C ASN A 57 9.86 3.16 -17.35
N ILE A 58 9.86 2.26 -16.37
CA ILE A 58 10.94 2.11 -15.39
C ILE A 58 11.63 0.75 -15.60
N THR A 59 12.95 0.75 -15.65
CA THR A 59 13.75 -0.48 -15.72
C THR A 59 14.97 -0.38 -14.82
N LEU A 60 15.26 -1.43 -14.06
CA LEU A 60 16.56 -1.60 -13.39
C LEU A 60 17.52 -2.29 -14.36
N VAL A 61 18.52 -1.57 -14.85
CA VAL A 61 19.45 -2.05 -15.89
C VAL A 61 20.80 -2.51 -15.34
N CYS A 62 21.09 -2.22 -14.07
CA CYS A 62 22.36 -2.58 -13.43
C CYS A 62 22.17 -2.76 -11.93
N ALA A 63 22.75 -3.85 -11.41
CA ALA A 63 23.04 -4.06 -10.01
C ALA A 63 24.43 -4.71 -9.90
N GLU A 64 25.41 -4.00 -9.35
CA GLU A 64 26.80 -4.42 -9.30
C GLU A 64 27.38 -4.28 -7.89
N VAL A 65 28.13 -5.28 -7.43
CA VAL A 65 28.91 -5.17 -6.18
C VAL A 65 30.40 -5.09 -6.48
N VAL A 66 31.13 -4.38 -5.62
CA VAL A 66 32.60 -4.34 -5.67
C VAL A 66 33.14 -4.99 -4.39
N PRO A 67 33.81 -6.16 -4.48
CA PRO A 67 34.44 -6.81 -3.34
C PRO A 67 35.47 -5.91 -2.63
N GLN A 68 35.71 -6.14 -1.32
CA GLN A 68 36.62 -5.31 -0.51
C GLN A 68 38.02 -5.14 -1.09
N ASP A 69 38.59 -6.21 -1.65
CA ASP A 69 39.96 -6.26 -2.17
C ASP A 69 40.04 -6.18 -3.71
N SER A 70 38.95 -5.73 -4.36
CA SER A 70 38.86 -5.64 -5.82
C SER A 70 38.52 -4.22 -6.28
N THR A 71 39.00 -3.87 -7.47
CA THR A 71 38.52 -2.68 -8.22
C THR A 71 37.56 -3.06 -9.34
N GLN A 72 37.37 -4.36 -9.60
CA GLN A 72 36.45 -4.89 -10.59
C GLN A 72 35.09 -5.15 -9.95
N SER A 73 34.04 -4.62 -10.57
CA SER A 73 32.66 -4.90 -10.19
C SER A 73 32.20 -6.26 -10.71
N ILE A 74 31.25 -6.86 -10.00
CA ILE A 74 30.59 -8.10 -10.33
C ILE A 74 29.11 -7.81 -10.45
N SER A 75 28.51 -8.17 -11.58
CA SER A 75 27.05 -8.08 -11.71
C SER A 75 26.38 -9.05 -10.75
N VAL A 76 25.43 -8.52 -10.00
CA VAL A 76 24.53 -9.27 -9.11
C VAL A 76 23.08 -9.10 -9.54
N LEU A 77 22.84 -8.54 -10.73
CA LEU A 77 21.50 -8.40 -11.31
C LEU A 77 21.03 -9.78 -11.83
N PRO A 78 19.93 -10.34 -11.31
CA PRO A 78 19.34 -11.56 -11.85
C PRO A 78 18.86 -11.41 -13.30
N GLU A 79 18.73 -12.52 -14.03
CA GLU A 79 18.23 -12.50 -15.41
C GLU A 79 16.72 -12.23 -15.49
N ASP A 80 15.97 -12.53 -14.42
CA ASP A 80 14.51 -12.50 -14.36
C ASP A 80 13.97 -11.36 -13.47
N VAL A 81 14.69 -10.24 -13.41
CA VAL A 81 14.26 -9.07 -12.63
C VAL A 81 12.98 -8.48 -13.19
N VAL A 82 12.02 -8.26 -12.30
CA VAL A 82 10.74 -7.59 -12.55
C VAL A 82 10.62 -6.41 -11.60
N VAL A 83 10.39 -5.23 -12.17
CA VAL A 83 9.99 -4.06 -11.39
C VAL A 83 8.51 -4.20 -11.07
N ARG A 84 8.15 -3.95 -9.82
CA ARG A 84 6.78 -4.02 -9.31
C ARG A 84 6.53 -2.82 -8.42
N GLN A 85 5.28 -2.67 -7.99
CA GLN A 85 4.90 -1.78 -6.91
C GLN A 85 4.28 -2.69 -5.85
N PRO A 86 5.05 -3.22 -4.90
CA PRO A 86 4.53 -4.17 -3.91
C PRO A 86 3.80 -3.47 -2.75
N TYR A 87 3.97 -2.15 -2.61
CA TYR A 87 3.33 -1.37 -1.56
C TYR A 87 2.01 -0.73 -2.04
N PRO A 88 1.07 -0.43 -1.12
CA PRO A 88 -0.14 0.34 -1.43
C PRO A 88 0.17 1.72 -2.04
N ASN A 89 1.27 2.33 -1.60
CA ASN A 89 1.73 3.61 -2.15
C ASN A 89 2.26 3.43 -3.59
N ALA A 90 1.49 3.94 -4.56
CA ALA A 90 1.80 3.85 -5.98
C ALA A 90 3.10 4.56 -6.41
N ASN A 91 3.68 5.40 -5.55
CA ASN A 91 4.94 6.08 -5.88
C ASN A 91 6.17 5.21 -5.62
N TYR A 92 6.03 4.07 -4.93
CA TYR A 92 7.17 3.19 -4.64
C TYR A 92 7.21 1.99 -5.57
N TYR A 93 8.36 1.86 -6.21
CA TYR A 93 8.72 0.77 -7.11
C TYR A 93 9.83 -0.05 -6.48
N VAL A 94 9.76 -1.37 -6.63
CA VAL A 94 10.74 -2.33 -6.13
C VAL A 94 11.12 -3.27 -7.25
N ALA A 95 12.42 -3.54 -7.40
CA ALA A 95 12.89 -4.59 -8.28
C ALA A 95 13.08 -5.88 -7.48
N GLY A 96 12.54 -6.99 -7.97
CA GLY A 96 12.74 -8.33 -7.41
C GLY A 96 12.77 -9.39 -8.51
N THR A 97 13.03 -10.64 -8.17
CA THR A 97 12.97 -11.76 -9.12
C THR A 97 11.53 -12.23 -9.34
N THR A 98 11.33 -13.21 -10.22
CA THR A 98 10.00 -13.78 -10.46
C THR A 98 9.44 -14.47 -9.22
N ASP A 99 10.30 -15.16 -8.47
CA ASP A 99 9.98 -15.92 -7.27
C ASP A 99 10.03 -15.08 -5.98
N ARG A 100 10.77 -13.97 -5.97
CA ARG A 100 10.84 -13.03 -4.85
C ARG A 100 10.48 -11.62 -5.26
N LYS A 101 9.34 -11.13 -4.76
CA LYS A 101 8.82 -9.82 -5.16
C LYS A 101 9.69 -8.67 -4.65
N MET A 102 10.38 -8.90 -3.53
CA MET A 102 11.02 -7.87 -2.71
C MET A 102 12.54 -7.92 -2.80
N GLY A 103 13.12 -8.06 -3.99
CA GLY A 103 14.58 -8.11 -4.15
C GLY A 103 15.11 -9.53 -4.36
N TRP A 104 16.39 -9.74 -4.02
CA TRP A 104 17.07 -11.04 -4.14
C TRP A 104 18.27 -11.13 -3.20
N ASP A 105 18.81 -12.34 -3.04
CA ASP A 105 19.94 -12.60 -2.14
C ASP A 105 21.24 -12.84 -2.92
N ILE A 106 22.34 -12.40 -2.33
CA ILE A 106 23.67 -12.87 -2.67
C ILE A 106 24.39 -13.42 -1.41
N PRO A 107 25.27 -14.43 -1.55
CA PRO A 107 26.10 -14.86 -0.44
C PRO A 107 27.08 -13.75 -0.03
N VAL A 108 27.35 -13.65 1.27
CA VAL A 108 28.34 -12.71 1.83
C VAL A 108 29.46 -13.49 2.49
N ASP A 109 30.69 -13.17 2.09
CA ASP A 109 31.86 -13.50 2.88
C ASP A 109 32.06 -12.41 3.94
N VAL A 110 31.84 -12.74 5.22
CA VAL A 110 31.97 -11.78 6.33
C VAL A 110 33.41 -11.36 6.59
N ASP A 111 34.39 -12.15 6.14
CA ASP A 111 35.81 -11.80 6.26
C ASP A 111 36.26 -10.84 5.15
N ALA A 112 35.50 -10.77 4.04
CA ALA A 112 35.76 -9.89 2.90
C ALA A 112 34.45 -9.37 2.25
N PRO A 113 33.59 -8.65 3.00
CA PRO A 113 32.29 -8.24 2.50
C PRO A 113 32.39 -7.27 1.31
N PRO A 114 31.37 -7.18 0.44
CA PRO A 114 31.36 -6.21 -0.63
C PRO A 114 31.44 -4.79 -0.05
N LYS A 115 32.27 -3.93 -0.64
CA LYS A 115 32.48 -2.56 -0.20
C LYS A 115 31.47 -1.60 -0.80
N TRP A 116 31.07 -1.86 -2.05
CA TRP A 116 30.15 -1.02 -2.79
C TRP A 116 29.02 -1.84 -3.40
N LEU A 117 27.86 -1.21 -3.54
CA LEU A 117 26.76 -1.66 -4.37
C LEU A 117 26.32 -0.51 -5.26
N ASP A 118 26.15 -0.77 -6.54
CA ASP A 118 25.73 0.19 -7.55
C ASP A 118 24.42 -0.27 -8.18
N PHE A 119 23.41 0.60 -8.16
CA PHE A 119 22.20 0.46 -8.96
C PHE A 119 22.19 1.46 -10.10
N ARG A 120 21.59 1.07 -11.23
CA ARG A 120 21.23 2.00 -12.29
C ARG A 120 19.82 1.72 -12.78
N TRP A 121 18.97 2.73 -12.67
CA TRP A 121 17.64 2.74 -13.24
C TRP A 121 17.64 3.58 -14.51
N GLU A 122 16.84 3.14 -15.47
CA GLU A 122 16.49 3.91 -16.66
C GLU A 122 14.99 4.19 -16.61
N VAL A 123 14.63 5.47 -16.77
CA VAL A 123 13.25 5.94 -16.76
C VAL A 123 12.97 6.65 -18.08
N GLN A 124 12.01 6.13 -18.84
CA GLN A 124 11.55 6.76 -20.07
C GLN A 124 10.61 7.92 -19.73
N MET A 125 11.06 9.14 -20.03
CA MET A 125 10.32 10.35 -19.69
C MET A 125 9.05 10.49 -20.57
N PRO A 126 7.96 11.06 -20.03
CA PRO A 126 6.73 11.29 -20.78
C PRO A 126 6.95 12.22 -21.99
N PRO A 127 6.19 12.05 -23.09
CA PRO A 127 6.36 12.86 -24.32
C PRO A 127 6.21 14.38 -24.14
N ASP A 128 5.48 14.79 -23.11
CA ASP A 128 5.21 16.20 -22.82
C ASP A 128 6.23 16.82 -21.84
N SER A 129 7.17 16.01 -21.34
CA SER A 129 8.26 16.49 -20.48
C SER A 129 9.29 17.29 -21.30
N PRO A 130 9.93 18.34 -20.73
CA PRO A 130 11.08 18.98 -21.35
C PRO A 130 12.21 18.00 -21.70
N ALA A 131 12.27 16.85 -21.01
CA ALA A 131 13.22 15.76 -21.24
C ALA A 131 12.62 14.57 -22.03
N ALA A 132 11.50 14.76 -22.74
CA ALA A 132 10.76 13.71 -23.44
C ALA A 132 11.56 12.86 -24.45
N GLN A 133 12.68 13.39 -24.96
CA GLN A 133 13.55 12.67 -25.91
C GLN A 133 14.72 11.95 -25.23
N GLU A 134 14.83 12.04 -23.90
CA GLU A 134 15.95 11.53 -23.13
C GLU A 134 15.49 10.46 -22.15
N THR A 135 16.28 9.39 -22.03
CA THR A 135 16.12 8.41 -20.94
C THR A 135 16.79 8.98 -19.69
N LEU A 136 16.00 9.21 -18.65
CA LEU A 136 16.52 9.64 -17.36
C LEU A 136 17.27 8.47 -16.72
N THR A 137 18.56 8.66 -16.47
CA THR A 137 19.42 7.67 -15.81
C THR A 137 19.56 7.99 -14.34
N ILE A 138 19.19 7.07 -13.46
CA ILE A 138 19.33 7.24 -12.00
C ILE A 138 20.34 6.23 -11.50
N SER A 139 21.50 6.71 -11.09
CA SER A 139 22.56 5.89 -10.48
C SER A 139 22.53 6.02 -8.97
N HIS A 140 22.65 4.93 -8.23
CA HIS A 140 22.73 4.95 -6.77
C HIS A 140 23.88 4.07 -6.31
N ARG A 141 24.90 4.69 -5.72
CA ARG A 141 26.07 4.02 -5.16
C ARG A 141 26.00 3.98 -3.64
N PHE A 142 26.07 2.79 -3.08
CA PHE A 142 26.13 2.57 -1.65
C PHE A 142 27.55 2.18 -1.23
N ILE A 143 28.05 2.76 -0.16
CA ILE A 143 29.14 2.21 0.66
C ILE A 143 28.49 1.26 1.65
N LEU A 144 28.90 0.00 1.66
CA LEU A 144 28.33 -1.02 2.52
C LEU A 144 29.20 -1.24 3.75
N GLU A 145 28.58 -1.21 4.92
CA GLU A 145 29.19 -1.51 6.22
C GLU A 145 28.36 -2.64 6.87
N PHE A 146 28.90 -3.87 6.84
CA PHE A 146 28.25 -5.05 7.40
C PHE A 146 28.69 -5.29 8.85
N ASN A 147 27.73 -5.48 9.75
CA ASN A 147 27.98 -5.77 11.16
C ASN A 147 27.27 -7.05 11.59
N LEU A 148 28.02 -8.15 11.69
CA LEU A 148 27.47 -9.44 12.10
C LEU A 148 27.07 -9.40 13.58
N THR A 149 25.79 -9.62 13.86
CA THR A 149 25.21 -9.70 15.20
C THR A 149 24.86 -11.14 15.59
N GLN A 150 24.36 -11.35 16.80
CA GLN A 150 23.87 -12.65 17.28
C GLN A 150 22.43 -12.96 16.85
N GLN A 151 21.75 -12.06 16.12
CA GLN A 151 20.32 -12.17 15.82
C GLN A 151 20.02 -13.02 14.57
N GLY A 152 21.01 -13.24 13.70
CA GLY A 152 20.87 -14.07 12.52
C GLY A 152 21.93 -13.79 11.47
N HIS A 153 21.78 -14.35 10.28
CA HIS A 153 22.77 -14.30 9.20
C HIS A 153 22.34 -13.44 8.00
N VAL A 154 21.27 -12.68 8.11
CA VAL A 154 20.73 -11.87 7.01
C VAL A 154 21.11 -10.41 7.20
N PHE A 155 21.80 -9.85 6.23
CA PHE A 155 21.97 -8.41 6.07
C PHE A 155 20.97 -7.95 5.02
N SER A 156 20.09 -7.00 5.32
CA SER A 156 19.03 -6.63 4.39
C SER A 156 18.93 -5.12 4.23
N MET A 157 18.82 -4.66 2.99
CA MET A 157 18.51 -3.26 2.69
C MET A 157 17.13 -2.83 3.24
N ASP A 158 16.24 -3.78 3.53
CA ASP A 158 14.95 -3.54 4.20
C ASP A 158 15.12 -2.95 5.61
N GLN A 159 16.21 -3.31 6.31
CA GLN A 159 16.53 -2.73 7.62
C GLN A 159 16.89 -1.25 7.56
N SER A 160 17.29 -0.79 6.36
CA SER A 160 17.57 0.61 6.06
C SER A 160 16.40 1.32 5.38
N ASP A 161 15.22 0.69 5.33
CA ASP A 161 14.01 1.27 4.77
C ASP A 161 13.21 2.07 5.82
N THR A 162 12.20 2.78 5.33
CA THR A 162 11.79 4.13 5.73
C THR A 162 10.44 4.21 6.38
N PHE A 163 9.71 3.11 6.40
CA PHE A 163 8.39 3.09 7.00
C PHE A 163 8.46 3.37 8.51
N TYR A 164 9.59 3.08 9.17
CA TYR A 164 9.69 3.13 10.64
C TYR A 164 10.95 3.79 11.24
N ASP A 165 12.08 3.92 10.50
CA ASP A 165 13.22 4.72 10.96
C ASP A 165 13.21 6.11 10.30
N LYS A 166 13.20 7.15 11.13
CA LYS A 166 13.26 8.55 10.69
C LYS A 166 14.55 8.91 9.96
N ASN A 167 15.62 8.10 10.04
CA ASN A 167 16.94 8.40 9.49
C ASN A 167 17.42 7.44 8.39
N ALA A 168 16.71 6.36 8.09
CA ALA A 168 17.15 5.40 7.08
C ALA A 168 16.44 5.65 5.75
N ARG A 169 17.12 5.50 4.59
CA ARG A 169 16.53 5.33 3.24
C ARG A 169 17.51 4.55 2.38
N ALA A 170 17.12 3.47 1.71
CA ALA A 170 17.90 2.85 0.62
C ALA A 170 17.16 2.99 -0.72
N ILE A 171 16.68 4.21 -1.02
CA ILE A 171 15.73 4.49 -2.10
C ILE A 171 16.33 5.46 -3.13
N SER A 172 16.25 5.10 -4.40
CA SER A 172 16.49 5.99 -5.54
C SER A 172 15.28 6.89 -5.81
N PHE A 173 15.48 8.03 -6.48
CA PHE A 173 14.42 9.04 -6.65
C PHE A 173 14.37 9.58 -8.08
N VAL A 174 13.17 9.77 -8.63
CA VAL A 174 12.94 10.21 -10.03
C VAL A 174 12.91 11.73 -10.20
N ALA A 175 12.44 12.51 -9.22
CA ALA A 175 12.26 13.95 -9.43
C ALA A 175 13.59 14.74 -9.44
N VAL A 176 13.95 15.19 -10.65
CA VAL A 176 15.21 15.89 -10.95
C VAL A 176 15.22 17.30 -10.39
N ASP A 177 14.05 17.95 -10.33
CA ASP A 177 13.91 19.35 -9.95
C ASP A 177 13.57 19.56 -8.46
N ASP A 178 13.18 18.50 -7.75
CA ASP A 178 12.75 18.52 -6.34
C ASP A 178 13.72 17.82 -5.38
N ILE A 179 15.02 17.83 -5.71
CA ILE A 179 16.03 17.32 -4.79
C ILE A 179 16.35 18.40 -3.76
N ASP A 180 15.70 18.34 -2.61
CA ASP A 180 15.97 19.20 -1.47
C ASP A 180 16.50 18.44 -0.24
N GLU A 181 16.89 19.19 0.79
CA GLU A 181 17.40 18.62 2.04
C GLU A 181 16.35 17.78 2.80
N SER A 182 15.05 17.96 2.53
CA SER A 182 13.98 17.19 3.16
C SER A 182 14.06 15.71 2.79
N PHE A 183 14.56 15.41 1.59
CA PHE A 183 14.77 14.03 1.13
C PHE A 183 15.85 13.31 1.94
N THR A 184 16.90 14.02 2.34
CA THR A 184 18.02 13.44 3.11
C THR A 184 17.61 13.03 4.52
N LYS A 185 16.52 13.61 5.05
CA LYS A 185 16.05 13.44 6.45
C LYS A 185 17.18 13.56 7.50
N GLY A 186 18.25 14.29 7.19
CA GLY A 186 19.41 14.45 8.06
C GLY A 186 20.49 13.36 7.96
N ASP A 187 20.38 12.40 7.04
CA ASP A 187 21.48 11.48 6.70
C ASP A 187 22.62 12.27 6.05
N LYS A 188 23.70 12.44 6.81
CA LYS A 188 24.90 13.18 6.37
C LYS A 188 25.73 12.41 5.36
N SER A 189 25.52 11.11 5.21
CA SER A 189 26.21 10.28 4.22
C SER A 189 25.57 10.41 2.84
N PHE A 190 24.28 10.75 2.79
CA PHE A 190 23.53 10.89 1.56
C PHE A 190 24.01 12.12 0.77
N ARG A 191 24.33 11.91 -0.51
CA ARG A 191 24.70 12.97 -1.45
C ARG A 191 24.01 12.72 -2.77
N SER A 192 23.47 13.77 -3.37
CA SER A 192 22.84 13.75 -4.68
C SER A 192 23.55 14.69 -5.63
N TYR A 193 23.58 14.30 -6.90
CA TYR A 193 24.17 15.09 -7.98
C TYR A 193 23.27 14.98 -9.21
N ARG A 194 22.94 16.13 -9.82
CA ARG A 194 22.35 16.16 -11.16
C ARG A 194 23.44 15.91 -12.19
N MET A 195 23.13 15.11 -13.20
CA MET A 195 24.00 14.83 -14.33
C MET A 195 23.37 15.39 -15.59
N ASP A 196 24.16 16.10 -16.39
CA ASP A 196 23.73 16.59 -17.70
C ASP A 196 23.95 15.54 -18.80
N CYS A 197 24.88 14.59 -18.61
CA CYS A 197 25.18 13.53 -19.57
C CYS A 197 25.78 12.28 -18.88
N PRO A 198 25.11 11.11 -18.88
CA PRO A 198 23.71 10.94 -19.30
C PRO A 198 22.80 11.84 -18.44
N TYR A 199 21.70 12.33 -19.02
CA TYR A 199 20.73 13.13 -18.28
C TYR A 199 20.18 12.30 -17.12
N GLY A 200 20.32 12.79 -15.90
CA GLY A 200 20.18 11.89 -14.78
C GLY A 200 20.45 12.44 -13.40
N LEU A 201 20.39 11.51 -12.45
CA LEU A 201 20.68 11.71 -11.05
C LEU A 201 21.70 10.68 -10.60
N THR A 202 22.63 11.08 -9.74
CA THR A 202 23.48 10.16 -9.01
C THR A 202 23.36 10.37 -7.53
N PHE A 203 23.08 9.28 -6.81
CA PHE A 203 23.02 9.23 -5.36
C PHE A 203 24.22 8.47 -4.81
N TYR A 204 24.72 8.93 -3.67
CA TYR A 204 25.73 8.26 -2.88
C TYR A 204 25.26 8.17 -1.45
N GLN A 205 25.43 7.01 -0.83
CA GLN A 205 25.02 6.80 0.55
C GLN A 205 25.91 5.77 1.25
N THR A 206 25.98 5.80 2.57
CA THR A 206 26.54 4.71 3.36
C THR A 206 25.42 3.91 4.02
N LEU A 207 25.35 2.60 3.74
CA LEU A 207 24.42 1.68 4.40
C LEU A 207 25.15 0.87 5.46
N ARG A 208 24.65 0.97 6.69
CA ARG A 208 25.10 0.18 7.84
C ARG A 208 24.09 -0.91 8.11
N LEU A 209 24.46 -2.15 7.80
CA LEU A 209 23.57 -3.29 7.86
C LEU A 209 24.00 -4.20 9.02
N ASN A 210 23.12 -4.37 10.00
CA ASN A 210 23.32 -5.30 11.10
C ASN A 210 22.70 -6.65 10.72
N SER A 211 23.38 -7.77 10.92
CA SER A 211 22.72 -9.05 10.63
C SER A 211 21.50 -9.28 11.54
N CYS A 212 20.47 -9.91 11.01
CA CYS A 212 19.22 -10.24 11.69
C CYS A 212 18.68 -11.59 11.20
N ALA A 213 17.58 -12.07 11.80
CA ALA A 213 16.83 -13.18 11.24
C ALA A 213 15.91 -12.68 10.12
N TRP A 214 15.65 -13.52 9.11
CA TRP A 214 14.65 -13.23 8.07
C TRP A 214 13.28 -12.83 8.64
N SER A 215 12.88 -13.41 9.77
CA SER A 215 11.61 -13.10 10.44
C SER A 215 11.53 -11.68 11.02
N ASP A 216 12.65 -10.97 11.11
CA ASP A 216 12.69 -9.60 11.63
C ASP A 216 12.50 -8.56 10.51
N LEU A 217 12.46 -8.99 9.25
CA LEU A 217 12.28 -8.11 8.08
C LEU A 217 10.80 -7.85 7.80
N ILE A 218 10.49 -6.62 7.40
CA ILE A 218 9.13 -6.15 7.09
C ILE A 218 8.72 -6.61 5.71
N CYS A 219 9.66 -6.69 4.75
CA CYS A 219 9.37 -7.13 3.39
C CYS A 219 8.66 -8.50 3.32
N MET A 220 8.85 -9.35 4.34
CA MET A 220 8.17 -10.64 4.47
C MET A 220 6.64 -10.54 4.62
N SER A 221 6.12 -9.48 5.25
CA SER A 221 4.66 -9.28 5.36
C SER A 221 4.05 -8.89 4.02
N GLU A 222 4.78 -8.13 3.22
CA GLU A 222 4.32 -7.57 1.94
C GLU A 222 4.48 -8.53 0.75
N GLU A 223 5.42 -9.47 0.80
CA GLU A 223 5.65 -10.42 -0.30
C GLU A 223 4.42 -11.31 -0.58
N GLY A 224 3.67 -11.64 0.47
CA GLY A 224 2.41 -12.38 0.40
C GLY A 224 1.20 -11.52 0.02
N VAL A 225 1.31 -10.18 0.02
CA VAL A 225 0.20 -9.30 -0.32
C VAL A 225 -0.06 -9.37 -1.82
N THR A 226 -1.32 -9.56 -2.17
CA THR A 226 -1.82 -9.41 -3.54
C THR A 226 -2.42 -8.03 -3.64
N LEU A 227 -2.06 -7.27 -4.67
CA LEU A 227 -2.63 -5.95 -4.88
C LEU A 227 -3.68 -6.00 -5.98
N LEU A 228 -4.62 -5.06 -5.95
CA LEU A 228 -5.71 -5.01 -6.91
C LEU A 228 -5.23 -4.98 -8.37
N ARG A 229 -4.10 -4.32 -8.63
CA ARG A 229 -3.48 -4.24 -9.96
C ARG A 229 -2.91 -5.57 -10.47
N ASP A 230 -2.64 -6.51 -9.57
CA ASP A 230 -2.06 -7.83 -9.88
C ASP A 230 -3.15 -8.89 -10.15
N ILE A 231 -4.42 -8.53 -10.02
CA ILE A 231 -5.56 -9.43 -10.13
C ILE A 231 -6.24 -9.27 -11.50
N GLU A 232 -6.61 -10.39 -12.11
CA GLU A 232 -7.55 -10.38 -13.24
C GLU A 232 -9.00 -10.35 -12.70
N PRO A 233 -9.77 -9.28 -12.92
CA PRO A 233 -11.12 -9.18 -12.37
C PRO A 233 -12.05 -10.29 -12.89
N ALA A 234 -12.80 -10.90 -11.98
CA ALA A 234 -13.81 -11.88 -12.30
C ALA A 234 -14.91 -11.27 -13.16
N LYS A 235 -15.27 -11.96 -14.25
CA LYS A 235 -16.30 -11.51 -15.20
C LYS A 235 -17.74 -11.76 -14.72
N SER A 236 -17.88 -12.58 -13.68
CA SER A 236 -19.12 -12.96 -13.02
C SER A 236 -18.79 -13.63 -11.70
N PHE A 237 -19.68 -13.53 -10.72
CA PHE A 237 -19.54 -14.21 -9.44
C PHE A 237 -20.46 -15.42 -9.35
N GLN A 238 -19.94 -16.56 -8.91
CA GLN A 238 -20.67 -17.80 -8.66
C GLN A 238 -20.66 -18.17 -7.18
N THR A 239 -19.60 -17.83 -6.46
CA THR A 239 -19.45 -18.08 -5.02
C THR A 239 -19.93 -16.86 -4.21
N HIS A 240 -20.29 -17.10 -2.95
CA HIS A 240 -20.67 -16.07 -1.95
C HIS A 240 -21.77 -15.05 -2.35
N VAL A 241 -22.47 -15.24 -3.47
CA VAL A 241 -23.56 -14.36 -3.94
C VAL A 241 -24.69 -14.20 -2.89
N PRO A 242 -25.18 -15.26 -2.22
CA PRO A 242 -26.17 -15.10 -1.16
C PRO A 242 -25.65 -14.22 -0.01
N LEU A 243 -24.41 -14.45 0.43
CA LEU A 243 -23.77 -13.66 1.50
C LEU A 243 -23.65 -12.18 1.10
N HIS A 244 -23.20 -11.89 -0.12
CA HIS A 244 -23.16 -10.53 -0.65
C HIS A 244 -24.53 -9.84 -0.59
N ARG A 245 -25.57 -10.53 -1.06
CA ARG A 245 -26.93 -9.99 -1.11
C ARG A 245 -27.51 -9.76 0.28
N GLU A 246 -27.17 -10.61 1.24
CA GLU A 246 -27.56 -10.49 2.64
C GLU A 246 -26.83 -9.34 3.36
N ASN A 247 -25.63 -8.97 2.90
CA ASN A 247 -24.80 -7.92 3.50
C ASN A 247 -25.36 -6.50 3.32
N ALA A 248 -26.36 -6.30 2.46
CA ALA A 248 -27.06 -5.02 2.33
C ALA A 248 -28.53 -5.11 2.74
N CYS A 249 -29.07 -4.01 3.28
CA CYS A 249 -30.49 -3.92 3.62
C CYS A 249 -31.34 -3.40 2.45
N ILE A 250 -30.72 -2.81 1.43
CA ILE A 250 -31.39 -2.22 0.26
C ILE A 250 -30.46 -2.27 -0.97
N GLU A 251 -31.04 -2.24 -2.16
CA GLU A 251 -30.32 -2.13 -3.43
C GLU A 251 -30.40 -0.69 -3.95
N VAL A 252 -29.24 -0.09 -4.27
CA VAL A 252 -29.16 1.23 -4.88
C VAL A 252 -29.40 1.12 -6.40
N PRO A 253 -30.27 1.97 -6.98
CA PRO A 253 -30.45 2.00 -8.42
C PRO A 253 -29.15 2.31 -9.18
N ALA A 254 -28.98 1.69 -10.34
CA ALA A 254 -27.79 1.87 -11.18
C ALA A 254 -27.59 3.35 -11.58
N ASP A 255 -28.65 4.06 -11.93
CA ASP A 255 -28.61 5.48 -12.30
C ASP A 255 -28.14 6.36 -11.13
N VAL A 256 -28.56 6.03 -9.90
CA VAL A 256 -28.14 6.77 -8.70
C VAL A 256 -26.64 6.62 -8.47
N LEU A 257 -26.11 5.39 -8.53
CA LEU A 257 -24.67 5.13 -8.36
C LEU A 257 -23.85 5.74 -9.50
N TYR A 258 -24.29 5.56 -10.75
CA TYR A 258 -23.63 6.13 -11.92
C TYR A 258 -23.52 7.66 -11.83
N GLN A 259 -24.64 8.34 -11.53
CA GLN A 259 -24.64 9.79 -11.41
C GLN A 259 -23.79 10.27 -10.23
N ALA A 260 -23.71 9.50 -9.13
CA ALA A 260 -22.84 9.84 -8.01
C ALA A 260 -21.36 9.81 -8.41
N ILE A 261 -20.93 8.76 -9.15
CA ILE A 261 -19.57 8.65 -9.69
C ILE A 261 -19.28 9.77 -10.69
N CYS A 262 -20.20 10.07 -11.61
CA CYS A 262 -20.01 11.19 -12.54
C CYS A 262 -19.87 12.52 -11.81
N ASN A 263 -20.63 12.73 -10.75
CA ASN A 263 -20.63 13.96 -9.96
C ASN A 263 -19.34 14.16 -9.14
N THR A 264 -18.59 13.12 -8.77
CA THR A 264 -17.28 13.26 -8.10
C THR A 264 -16.13 13.52 -9.07
N ARG A 265 -16.34 13.34 -10.38
CA ARG A 265 -15.32 13.63 -11.41
C ARG A 265 -15.27 15.11 -11.81
N VAL A 266 -16.24 15.90 -11.38
CA VAL A 266 -16.17 17.37 -11.47
C VAL A 266 -15.15 17.84 -10.44
N GLU A 267 -14.21 18.68 -10.87
CA GLU A 267 -13.20 19.25 -10.00
C GLU A 267 -13.87 20.07 -8.88
N VAL A 268 -13.44 19.80 -7.65
CA VAL A 268 -13.89 20.48 -6.44
C VAL A 268 -12.68 20.97 -5.68
N ASP A 269 -12.79 22.16 -5.10
CA ASP A 269 -11.78 22.77 -4.24
C ASP A 269 -12.39 22.90 -2.84
N PHE A 270 -12.31 21.80 -2.08
CA PHE A 270 -12.82 21.74 -0.72
C PHE A 270 -11.68 21.75 0.28
N GLU A 271 -11.86 22.48 1.37
CA GLU A 271 -10.99 22.37 2.54
C GLU A 271 -11.19 21.03 3.25
N ILE A 272 -10.19 20.61 4.03
CA ILE A 272 -10.30 19.40 4.86
C ILE A 272 -11.51 19.53 5.80
N GLY A 273 -12.36 18.50 5.83
CA GLY A 273 -13.60 18.46 6.60
C GLY A 273 -14.83 18.97 5.84
N GLU A 274 -14.68 19.39 4.58
CA GLU A 274 -15.79 19.82 3.72
C GLU A 274 -16.14 18.83 2.61
N TYR A 275 -15.42 17.71 2.46
CA TYR A 275 -15.69 16.75 1.39
C TYR A 275 -17.04 16.06 1.54
N ASP A 276 -17.66 16.08 2.73
CA ASP A 276 -19.04 15.63 2.92
C ASP A 276 -20.04 16.39 2.03
N ARG A 277 -19.68 17.60 1.55
CA ARG A 277 -20.46 18.40 0.60
C ARG A 277 -20.27 17.99 -0.87
N SER A 278 -19.43 17.00 -1.17
CA SER A 278 -19.19 16.55 -2.53
C SER A 278 -20.50 16.18 -3.24
N PRO A 279 -20.77 16.68 -4.46
CA PRO A 279 -22.03 16.43 -5.16
C PRO A 279 -22.34 14.94 -5.38
N GLY A 280 -21.30 14.11 -5.54
CA GLY A 280 -21.48 12.66 -5.66
C GLY A 280 -21.85 11.98 -4.35
N LEU A 281 -21.18 12.36 -3.25
CA LEU A 281 -21.50 11.86 -1.91
C LEU A 281 -22.88 12.31 -1.46
N GLN A 282 -23.21 13.60 -1.64
CA GLN A 282 -24.52 14.15 -1.32
C GLN A 282 -25.64 13.42 -2.07
N ARG A 283 -25.42 13.02 -3.33
CA ARG A 283 -26.40 12.22 -4.08
C ARG A 283 -26.67 10.86 -3.42
N LEU A 284 -25.64 10.11 -3.05
CA LEU A 284 -25.80 8.81 -2.39
C LEU A 284 -26.40 8.95 -0.99
N CYS A 285 -25.91 9.90 -0.21
CA CYS A 285 -26.39 10.15 1.15
C CYS A 285 -27.83 10.63 1.17
N HIS A 286 -28.22 11.50 0.24
CA HIS A 286 -29.61 11.93 0.07
C HIS A 286 -30.52 10.75 -0.30
N TRP A 287 -30.12 9.97 -1.32
CA TRP A 287 -30.86 8.76 -1.70
C TRP A 287 -31.04 7.80 -0.51
N TRP A 288 -29.97 7.56 0.26
CA TRP A 288 -30.05 6.73 1.46
C TRP A 288 -31.01 7.31 2.50
N ASN A 289 -30.90 8.61 2.79
CA ASN A 289 -31.74 9.28 3.79
C ASN A 289 -33.24 9.27 3.42
N GLU A 290 -33.58 9.15 2.14
CA GLU A 290 -34.95 9.00 1.69
C GLU A 290 -35.45 7.54 1.70
N ASN A 291 -34.56 6.59 1.38
CA ASN A 291 -34.95 5.23 1.02
C ASN A 291 -34.58 4.16 2.07
N ALA A 292 -33.66 4.43 2.99
CA ALA A 292 -33.19 3.44 3.95
C ALA A 292 -34.37 2.85 4.76
N PRO A 293 -34.45 1.51 4.91
CA PRO A 293 -35.61 0.85 5.51
C PRO A 293 -35.74 1.14 7.01
N VAL A 294 -34.63 1.43 7.69
CA VAL A 294 -34.60 1.77 9.11
C VAL A 294 -34.58 3.28 9.25
N LEU A 295 -35.67 3.89 9.74
CA LEU A 295 -35.75 5.35 9.89
C LEU A 295 -34.60 5.95 10.70
N GLY A 296 -34.13 5.25 11.74
CA GLY A 296 -33.02 5.69 12.58
C GLY A 296 -31.65 5.73 11.90
N THR A 297 -31.52 5.21 10.67
CA THR A 297 -30.26 5.25 9.89
C THR A 297 -30.26 6.33 8.80
N ARG A 298 -31.32 7.14 8.70
CA ARG A 298 -31.47 8.20 7.68
C ARG A 298 -30.74 9.49 8.07
N ARG A 299 -29.42 9.39 8.21
CA ARG A 299 -28.51 10.48 8.59
C ARG A 299 -27.11 10.29 8.00
N ALA A 300 -27.05 9.72 6.81
CA ALA A 300 -25.82 9.55 6.05
C ALA A 300 -25.23 10.91 5.65
N ALA A 301 -23.92 11.02 5.74
CA ALA A 301 -23.12 12.16 5.30
C ALA A 301 -22.02 11.75 4.32
N PHE A 302 -21.44 10.55 4.46
CA PHE A 302 -20.51 9.97 3.51
C PHE A 302 -20.66 8.45 3.47
N ILE A 303 -19.83 7.80 2.64
CA ILE A 303 -19.81 6.35 2.45
C ILE A 303 -18.40 5.76 2.56
N THR A 304 -18.32 4.46 2.79
CA THR A 304 -17.18 3.64 2.34
C THR A 304 -17.67 2.74 1.21
N LEU A 305 -16.83 2.56 0.19
CA LEU A 305 -17.14 1.74 -0.98
C LEU A 305 -16.32 0.45 -0.92
N TRP A 306 -17.01 -0.67 -1.10
CA TRP A 306 -16.44 -2.02 -1.13
C TRP A 306 -16.86 -2.70 -2.43
N CYS A 307 -15.93 -3.28 -3.17
CA CYS A 307 -16.19 -3.93 -4.45
C CYS A 307 -15.70 -5.38 -4.44
N ARG A 308 -16.50 -6.28 -4.99
CA ARG A 308 -16.04 -7.63 -5.35
C ARG A 308 -15.23 -7.54 -6.63
N VAL A 309 -14.09 -8.21 -6.65
CA VAL A 309 -13.17 -8.22 -7.78
C VAL A 309 -12.90 -9.65 -8.22
N GLU A 310 -12.65 -10.56 -7.29
CA GLU A 310 -12.47 -11.99 -7.53
C GLU A 310 -13.73 -12.79 -7.15
N ASP A 311 -13.83 -14.05 -7.60
CA ASP A 311 -14.93 -14.96 -7.22
C ASP A 311 -14.64 -15.68 -5.91
N ASP A 312 -14.37 -14.89 -4.87
CA ASP A 312 -14.02 -15.31 -3.52
C ASP A 312 -14.92 -14.63 -2.45
N ASP A 313 -14.47 -14.64 -1.20
CA ASP A 313 -15.14 -14.09 -0.03
C ASP A 313 -14.55 -12.74 0.46
N TRP A 314 -13.87 -11.99 -0.41
CA TRP A 314 -13.26 -10.70 -0.05
C TRP A 314 -13.91 -9.50 -0.76
N TYR A 315 -13.89 -8.36 -0.07
CA TYR A 315 -14.16 -7.07 -0.65
C TYR A 315 -12.89 -6.23 -0.75
N TRP A 316 -12.76 -5.55 -1.88
CA TRP A 316 -11.72 -4.57 -2.14
C TRP A 316 -12.23 -3.17 -1.83
N SER A 317 -11.47 -2.40 -1.05
CA SER A 317 -11.83 -1.03 -0.74
C SER A 317 -11.69 -0.11 -1.94
N GLY A 318 -12.59 0.86 -2.06
CA GLY A 318 -12.43 1.99 -2.97
C GLY A 318 -11.25 2.91 -2.60
N TRP A 319 -10.80 2.86 -1.34
CA TRP A 319 -9.62 3.59 -0.88
C TRP A 319 -8.37 2.71 -0.97
N ASP A 320 -7.35 3.22 -1.66
CA ASP A 320 -6.13 2.50 -2.02
C ASP A 320 -5.32 1.95 -0.84
N GLU A 321 -5.37 2.63 0.31
CA GLU A 321 -4.58 2.25 1.49
C GLU A 321 -5.38 1.38 2.47
N CYS A 322 -6.67 1.20 2.20
CA CYS A 322 -7.55 0.39 3.03
C CYS A 322 -7.44 -1.08 2.59
N PRO A 323 -7.09 -2.00 3.52
CA PRO A 323 -6.91 -3.40 3.19
C PRO A 323 -8.23 -4.05 2.75
N GLU A 324 -8.11 -5.22 2.12
CA GLU A 324 -9.26 -6.06 1.80
C GLU A 324 -10.02 -6.47 3.06
N TRP A 325 -11.32 -6.68 2.90
CA TRP A 325 -12.22 -6.97 4.01
C TRP A 325 -13.13 -8.15 3.71
N GLY A 326 -13.03 -9.20 4.55
CA GLY A 326 -13.84 -10.42 4.39
C GLY A 326 -15.33 -10.12 4.43
N MET A 327 -16.09 -10.72 3.51
CA MET A 327 -17.52 -10.47 3.33
C MET A 327 -18.35 -10.79 4.58
N GLU A 328 -17.93 -11.77 5.38
CA GLU A 328 -18.58 -12.16 6.62
C GLU A 328 -18.53 -11.08 7.70
N ASN A 329 -17.60 -10.13 7.61
CA ASN A 329 -17.43 -9.08 8.61
C ASN A 329 -18.65 -8.17 8.73
N ILE A 330 -19.36 -7.91 7.63
CA ILE A 330 -20.62 -7.14 7.66
C ILE A 330 -21.67 -7.84 8.53
N GLN A 331 -21.77 -9.17 8.47
CA GLN A 331 -22.68 -9.95 9.31
C GLN A 331 -22.17 -10.02 10.75
N LYS A 332 -20.88 -10.33 10.93
CA LYS A 332 -20.20 -10.45 12.23
C LYS A 332 -20.36 -9.21 13.09
N TYR A 333 -20.20 -8.02 12.51
CA TYR A 333 -20.34 -6.74 13.21
C TYR A 333 -21.77 -6.17 13.15
N GLY A 334 -22.68 -6.84 12.43
CA GLY A 334 -24.09 -6.48 12.30
C GLY A 334 -24.26 -5.10 11.65
N LEU A 335 -23.58 -4.89 10.53
CA LEU A 335 -23.51 -3.62 9.79
C LEU A 335 -24.53 -3.55 8.64
N ARG A 336 -25.20 -4.66 8.33
CA ARG A 336 -26.21 -4.75 7.24
C ARG A 336 -27.17 -3.56 7.16
N ASN A 337 -27.63 -3.04 8.29
CA ASN A 337 -28.64 -1.97 8.33
C ASN A 337 -28.12 -0.58 7.91
N ARG A 338 -26.80 -0.44 7.70
CA ARG A 338 -26.16 0.75 7.13
C ARG A 338 -25.50 0.48 5.77
N CYS A 339 -25.80 -0.65 5.14
CA CYS A 339 -25.24 -1.01 3.85
C CYS A 339 -26.30 -1.02 2.75
N ALA A 340 -26.01 -0.41 1.60
CA ALA A 340 -26.70 -0.64 0.35
C ALA A 340 -25.82 -1.47 -0.58
N ARG A 341 -26.42 -2.23 -1.51
CA ARG A 341 -25.68 -2.93 -2.57
C ARG A 341 -26.04 -2.41 -3.95
N TRP A 342 -25.14 -2.54 -4.90
CA TRP A 342 -25.47 -2.46 -6.32
C TRP A 342 -25.12 -3.78 -7.02
N GLY A 343 -26.14 -4.46 -7.54
CA GLY A 343 -25.99 -5.75 -8.19
C GLY A 343 -25.34 -6.78 -7.28
N ASP A 344 -24.39 -7.54 -7.86
CA ASP A 344 -23.54 -8.51 -7.16
C ASP A 344 -22.09 -8.01 -7.02
N PHE A 345 -21.85 -6.70 -7.18
CA PHE A 345 -20.51 -6.11 -7.26
C PHE A 345 -20.17 -5.23 -6.05
N VAL A 346 -21.03 -4.28 -5.70
CA VAL A 346 -20.66 -3.19 -4.80
C VAL A 346 -21.48 -3.23 -3.52
N ILE A 347 -20.83 -3.01 -2.38
CA ILE A 347 -21.44 -2.59 -1.13
C ILE A 347 -21.04 -1.14 -0.85
N LEU A 348 -22.03 -0.33 -0.48
CA LEU A 348 -21.86 1.02 0.05
C LEU A 348 -22.24 1.00 1.53
N GLU A 349 -21.29 1.28 2.41
CA GLU A 349 -21.54 1.45 3.84
C GLU A 349 -21.70 2.94 4.16
N PHE A 350 -22.74 3.32 4.91
CA PHE A 350 -23.07 4.72 5.16
C PHE A 350 -22.69 5.16 6.58
N PHE A 351 -22.11 6.36 6.67
CA PHE A 351 -21.60 6.95 7.91
C PHE A 351 -22.20 8.33 8.18
N GLN A 352 -22.18 8.74 9.45
CA GLN A 352 -22.62 10.06 9.88
C GLN A 352 -21.48 11.07 9.75
N ARG A 353 -21.80 12.36 9.64
CA ARG A 353 -20.79 13.45 9.67
C ARG A 353 -20.00 13.49 11.00
N GLN A 354 -20.52 12.84 12.03
CA GLN A 354 -20.03 12.97 13.39
C GLN A 354 -18.68 12.27 13.56
N VAL A 355 -17.62 13.07 13.55
CA VAL A 355 -16.31 12.72 14.10
C VAL A 355 -16.29 13.14 15.57
N SER A 356 -16.23 12.16 16.46
CA SER A 356 -16.13 12.32 17.90
C SER A 356 -14.66 12.18 18.29
N GLN A 357 -14.09 13.15 19.01
CA GLN A 357 -12.72 13.06 19.52
C GLN A 357 -12.73 12.30 20.84
N GLN A 358 -11.86 11.30 20.96
CA GLN A 358 -11.57 10.67 22.24
C GLN A 358 -10.07 10.76 22.51
N GLU A 359 -9.71 11.33 23.67
CA GLU A 359 -8.34 11.20 24.19
C GLU A 359 -8.12 9.74 24.62
N VAL A 360 -7.13 9.10 24.01
CA VAL A 360 -6.69 7.74 24.36
C VAL A 360 -5.28 7.78 24.92
N ALA A 361 -4.85 6.72 25.61
CA ALA A 361 -3.52 6.67 26.23
C ALA A 361 -2.36 6.87 25.22
N GLN A 362 -2.62 6.60 23.94
CA GLN A 362 -1.68 6.73 22.82
C GLN A 362 -1.77 8.06 22.05
N GLY A 363 -2.66 8.98 22.43
CA GLY A 363 -2.82 10.28 21.76
C GLY A 363 -4.28 10.67 21.52
N VAL A 364 -4.55 11.33 20.39
CA VAL A 364 -5.91 11.66 19.93
C VAL A 364 -6.41 10.51 19.07
N SER A 365 -7.67 10.12 19.29
CA SER A 365 -8.38 9.20 18.41
C SER A 365 -9.65 9.84 17.86
N THR A 366 -9.97 9.46 16.64
CA THR A 366 -11.14 9.90 15.90
C THR A 366 -12.11 8.73 15.83
N GLU A 367 -13.30 8.90 16.42
CA GLU A 367 -14.38 7.95 16.33
C GLU A 367 -15.20 8.22 15.07
N ILE A 368 -15.23 7.24 14.17
CA ILE A 368 -16.01 7.25 12.92
C ILE A 368 -17.29 6.46 13.18
N VAL A 369 -18.45 7.13 13.05
CA VAL A 369 -19.74 6.56 13.46
C VAL A 369 -20.60 6.21 12.24
N GLY A 370 -20.95 4.93 12.09
CA GLY A 370 -21.91 4.47 11.11
C GLY A 370 -23.31 5.05 11.34
N VAL A 371 -24.17 5.07 10.33
CA VAL A 371 -25.54 5.61 10.50
C VAL A 371 -26.43 4.81 11.48
N ASP A 372 -26.00 3.60 11.86
CA ASP A 372 -26.60 2.78 12.90
C ASP A 372 -26.16 3.16 14.33
N GLY A 373 -25.24 4.12 14.47
CA GLY A 373 -24.70 4.59 15.74
C GLY A 373 -23.56 3.74 16.30
N LYS A 374 -23.13 2.69 15.59
CA LYS A 374 -21.93 1.92 15.94
C LYS A 374 -20.73 2.49 15.17
N GLY A 375 -19.64 2.77 15.85
CA GLY A 375 -18.42 3.27 15.23
C GLY A 375 -17.22 2.35 15.38
N TYR A 376 -16.13 2.72 14.73
CA TYR A 376 -14.79 2.25 15.03
C TYR A 376 -13.89 3.46 15.32
N THR A 377 -12.77 3.20 15.99
CA THR A 377 -11.82 4.23 16.39
C THR A 377 -10.62 4.17 15.47
N ASP A 378 -10.35 5.28 14.79
CA ASP A 378 -9.07 5.50 14.14
C ASP A 378 -8.11 6.19 15.13
N THR A 379 -6.93 5.62 15.31
CA THR A 379 -5.95 6.04 16.33
C THR A 379 -4.71 6.59 15.66
N GLY A 380 -4.30 7.81 16.03
CA GLY A 380 -3.01 8.36 15.63
C GLY A 380 -3.06 9.63 14.79
N PHE A 381 -4.25 10.09 14.39
CA PHE A 381 -4.42 11.34 13.65
C PHE A 381 -5.28 12.36 14.41
N ALA A 382 -4.92 13.64 14.29
CA ALA A 382 -5.75 14.71 14.80
C ALA A 382 -6.99 14.87 13.90
N ARG A 383 -8.07 15.45 14.43
CA ARG A 383 -9.35 15.55 13.70
C ARG A 383 -9.22 16.40 12.43
N GLU A 384 -8.41 17.45 12.53
CA GLU A 384 -8.06 18.34 11.43
C GLU A 384 -7.31 17.63 10.29
N ASP A 385 -6.77 16.44 10.53
CA ASP A 385 -6.06 15.63 9.55
C ASP A 385 -6.91 14.46 9.00
N VAL A 386 -8.10 14.21 9.56
CA VAL A 386 -8.98 13.09 9.18
C VAL A 386 -10.25 13.59 8.51
N ASP A 387 -10.36 13.35 7.20
CA ASP A 387 -11.59 13.56 6.44
C ASP A 387 -11.96 12.27 5.69
N GLU A 388 -12.71 11.37 6.33
CA GLU A 388 -13.20 10.16 5.67
C GLU A 388 -14.04 10.44 4.40
N ALA A 389 -14.68 11.61 4.34
CA ALA A 389 -15.42 11.99 3.14
C ALA A 389 -14.48 12.33 1.98
N TYR A 390 -13.24 12.75 2.24
CA TYR A 390 -12.19 12.86 1.23
C TYR A 390 -11.95 11.50 0.58
N HIS A 391 -11.65 10.47 1.38
CA HIS A 391 -11.41 9.11 0.86
C HIS A 391 -12.62 8.56 0.12
N ALA A 392 -13.83 8.82 0.62
CA ALA A 392 -15.08 8.45 -0.04
C ALA A 392 -15.26 9.14 -1.42
N HIS A 393 -14.91 10.42 -1.51
CA HIS A 393 -14.98 11.18 -2.75
C HIS A 393 -14.04 10.60 -3.81
N TYR A 394 -12.77 10.38 -3.44
CA TYR A 394 -11.77 9.85 -4.36
C TYR A 394 -12.06 8.38 -4.73
N SER A 395 -12.56 7.58 -3.79
CA SER A 395 -13.05 6.22 -4.08
C SER A 395 -14.10 6.19 -5.19
N LEU A 396 -15.04 7.14 -5.20
CA LEU A 396 -16.04 7.25 -6.26
C LEU A 396 -15.45 7.84 -7.54
N ARG A 397 -14.63 8.89 -7.44
CA ARG A 397 -14.00 9.56 -8.59
C ARG A 397 -13.16 8.58 -9.40
N ASP A 398 -12.38 7.75 -8.71
CA ASP A 398 -11.45 6.81 -9.30
C ASP A 398 -12.06 5.43 -9.54
N PHE A 399 -13.33 5.21 -9.15
CA PHE A 399 -14.06 3.96 -9.35
C PHE A 399 -13.93 3.39 -10.77
N PRO A 400 -14.06 4.17 -11.87
CA PRO A 400 -13.90 3.63 -13.23
C PRO A 400 -12.48 3.12 -13.53
N LYS A 401 -11.46 3.71 -12.92
CA LYS A 401 -10.05 3.31 -13.08
C LYS A 401 -9.72 2.12 -12.18
N ARG A 402 -10.21 2.14 -10.93
CA ARG A 402 -9.95 1.11 -9.92
C ARG A 402 -10.73 -0.18 -10.17
N PHE A 403 -11.99 -0.08 -10.57
CA PHE A 403 -12.88 -1.23 -10.80
C PHE A 403 -13.49 -1.19 -12.21
N PRO A 404 -12.66 -1.30 -13.28
CA PRO A 404 -13.10 -1.10 -14.66
C PRO A 404 -14.23 -2.06 -15.06
N PHE A 405 -14.16 -3.31 -14.60
CA PHE A 405 -15.20 -4.29 -14.91
C PHE A 405 -16.54 -3.97 -14.24
N ALA A 406 -16.55 -3.59 -12.95
CA ALA A 406 -17.77 -3.18 -12.26
C ALA A 406 -18.36 -1.92 -12.90
N TRP A 407 -17.50 -0.99 -13.35
CA TRP A 407 -17.92 0.20 -14.09
C TRP A 407 -18.58 -0.11 -15.44
N GLU A 408 -18.02 -1.02 -16.24
CA GLU A 408 -18.64 -1.47 -17.50
C GLU A 408 -20.02 -2.10 -17.28
N ARG A 409 -20.15 -2.89 -16.20
CA ARG A 409 -21.43 -3.48 -15.80
C ARG A 409 -22.44 -2.43 -15.35
N LEU A 410 -21.98 -1.37 -14.68
CA LEU A 410 -22.81 -0.24 -14.28
C LEU A 410 -23.35 0.50 -15.49
N LEU A 411 -22.49 0.81 -16.47
CA LEU A 411 -22.89 1.43 -17.74
C LEU A 411 -23.90 0.58 -18.52
N SER A 412 -23.75 -0.74 -18.49
CA SER A 412 -24.65 -1.67 -19.19
C SER A 412 -26.04 -1.79 -18.54
N ALA A 413 -26.20 -1.30 -17.31
CA ALA A 413 -27.44 -1.36 -16.54
C ALA A 413 -28.27 -0.07 -16.60
N LEU A 414 -27.77 0.97 -17.29
CA LEU A 414 -28.46 2.24 -17.58
C LEU A 414 -29.25 2.13 -18.89
#